data_AF-A0A0D2MGQ0-F1
#
_entry.id   AF-A0A0D2MGQ0-F1
#
_cell.length_a   1.000
_cell.length_b   1.000
_cell.length_c   1.000
_cell.angle_alpha   90.00
_cell.angle_beta   90.00
_cell.angle_gamma   90.00
#
_symmetry.space_group_name_H-M   'P 1'
#
loop_
_entity.id
_entity.type
_entity.pdbx_description
1 polymer ?
#
loop_
_entity_poly.entity_id
_entity_poly.type
_entity_poly.pdbx_seq_one_letter_code
_entity_poly.pdbx_strand_id
1 'polypeptide(L)'
;MMLRREPLLRGYWRAYDTLDGAGCRAVKERDVPLVQFALGTGVLSSTPTHHSHMAHSLDTLAAANYVPGNSYSYYNPLAASNAAATAAAGAGGALAPLKAVAMDSGTWPMDGGGVATCREQVCQGTDDVSWHAEAEVAHDLKQVIIKMRAQPNCTKVNLTIQWDTQHDSPNQSTFCSVPYTQLTRRAYVTTPDAVRERFLPIWRCLLVALRKANVTSEGADSVATGEAFAGLWQYFQTHDWDFTWSDPQVSEVFAFEFKVAAASMPNTCADRPQIGGADPTPSELASLFDLFQHYLKTMCLTVPSDATVMQASHHGLQALAGLVAQMRTNQSLQVWEHGVLMRERLIYLDCFKRNLLPHFVNEQLTRFHRVAGQVLYRLSDMVVPCNATFNTVWELWLGTDPNRLMPLLNALEIEHYPCLQDNEAPEPTAAMLSHVYALKDIMSAIRAAAIIVHDYGVKEYKLEGGLTAPDGTRVQGLIRSCRR
;
A
#
# COMPACT_ATOMS: atom_id res chain seq x y z
N MET A 1 24.49 -17.61 27.14
CA MET A 1 24.52 -18.73 28.13
C MET A 1 23.36 -19.72 27.95
N MET A 2 22.18 -19.29 27.49
CA MET A 2 20.99 -20.15 27.28
C MET A 2 21.20 -21.24 26.20
N LEU A 3 21.78 -20.88 25.04
CA LEU A 3 22.02 -21.80 23.91
C LEU A 3 22.98 -22.95 24.21
N ARG A 4 23.92 -22.78 25.16
CA ARG A 4 24.83 -23.86 25.59
C ARG A 4 24.12 -24.94 26.41
N ARG A 5 22.94 -24.64 26.94
CA ARG A 5 22.14 -25.59 27.73
C ARG A 5 21.09 -26.33 26.90
N GLU A 6 20.89 -25.94 25.64
CA GLU A 6 19.94 -26.56 24.72
C GLU A 6 20.38 -28.00 24.36
N PRO A 7 19.63 -29.05 24.75
CA PRO A 7 19.98 -30.43 24.48
C PRO A 7 20.19 -30.73 22.99
N LEU A 8 19.42 -30.07 22.10
CA LEU A 8 19.49 -30.27 20.65
C LEU A 8 20.81 -29.74 20.04
N LEU A 9 21.45 -28.75 20.67
CA LEU A 9 22.71 -28.16 20.19
C LEU A 9 23.97 -28.79 20.82
N ARG A 10 23.83 -29.83 21.65
CA ARG A 10 24.95 -30.43 22.39
C ARG A 10 26.04 -31.00 21.45
N GLY A 11 25.64 -31.56 20.30
CA GLY A 11 26.57 -32.04 19.28
C GLY A 11 27.37 -30.91 18.62
N TYR A 12 26.72 -29.80 18.31
CA TYR A 12 27.35 -28.60 17.75
C TYR A 12 28.35 -27.98 18.74
N TRP A 13 27.96 -27.77 20.00
CA TRP A 13 28.85 -27.16 21.00
C TRP A 13 30.06 -28.03 21.33
N ARG A 14 29.90 -29.36 21.32
CA ARG A 14 31.02 -30.28 21.50
C ARG A 14 32.04 -30.15 20.38
N ALA A 15 31.58 -30.08 19.12
CA ALA A 15 32.46 -29.89 17.96
C ALA A 15 33.13 -28.50 17.95
N TYR A 16 32.41 -27.46 18.38
CA TYR A 16 32.93 -26.10 18.50
C TYR A 16 34.02 -26.00 19.57
N ASP A 17 33.78 -26.55 20.77
CA ASP A 17 34.75 -26.53 21.88
C ASP A 17 36.01 -27.37 21.56
N THR A 18 35.91 -28.36 20.67
CA THR A 18 37.06 -29.15 20.17
C THR A 18 37.68 -28.59 18.88
N LEU A 19 37.22 -27.42 18.40
CA LEU A 19 37.68 -26.79 17.16
C LEU A 19 37.57 -27.69 15.90
N ASP A 20 36.60 -28.61 15.90
CA ASP A 20 36.32 -29.51 14.77
C ASP A 20 35.33 -28.84 13.80
N GLY A 21 35.89 -28.16 12.81
CA GLY A 21 35.10 -27.48 11.77
C GLY A 21 34.27 -28.42 10.89
N ALA A 22 34.67 -29.69 10.72
CA ALA A 22 33.91 -30.66 9.91
C ALA A 22 32.69 -31.17 10.70
N GLY A 23 32.88 -31.48 11.99
CA GLY A 23 31.78 -31.84 12.90
C GLY A 23 30.73 -30.75 13.04
N CYS A 24 31.14 -29.48 13.09
CA CYS A 24 30.20 -28.35 13.12
C CYS A 24 29.35 -28.25 11.83
N ARG A 25 29.93 -28.55 10.67
CA ARG A 25 29.22 -28.54 9.38
C ARG A 25 28.26 -29.71 9.22
N ALA A 26 28.66 -30.91 9.67
CA ALA A 26 27.83 -32.10 9.59
C ALA A 26 26.52 -31.99 10.42
N VAL A 27 26.57 -31.34 11.59
CA VAL A 27 25.35 -31.06 12.40
C VAL A 27 24.45 -30.03 11.72
N LYS A 28 25.06 -29.06 11.01
CA LYS A 28 24.34 -28.04 10.25
C LYS A 28 23.58 -28.62 9.06
N GLU A 29 24.13 -29.66 8.40
CA GLU A 29 23.52 -30.30 7.22
C GLU A 29 22.42 -31.31 7.56
N ARG A 30 22.49 -31.96 8.74
CA ARG A 30 21.56 -33.03 9.11
C ARG A 30 20.22 -32.54 9.68
N ASP A 31 20.22 -31.40 10.36
CA ASP A 31 19.06 -30.85 11.10
C ASP A 31 18.85 -29.35 10.83
N VAL A 32 18.99 -28.92 9.56
CA VAL A 32 18.90 -27.52 9.12
C VAL A 32 17.70 -26.76 9.72
N PRO A 33 16.46 -27.29 9.70
CA PRO A 33 15.31 -26.55 10.23
C PRO A 33 15.34 -26.40 11.75
N LEU A 34 15.81 -27.44 12.46
CA LEU A 34 15.91 -27.48 13.93
C LEU A 34 17.03 -26.58 14.46
N VAL A 35 18.15 -26.52 13.74
CA VAL A 35 19.29 -25.65 14.06
C VAL A 35 18.97 -24.19 13.73
N GLN A 36 18.26 -23.91 12.63
CA GLN A 36 17.75 -22.56 12.30
C GLN A 36 16.72 -22.07 13.32
N PHE A 37 15.85 -22.96 13.80
CA PHE A 37 14.85 -22.66 14.81
C PHE A 37 15.47 -22.46 16.21
N ALA A 38 16.45 -23.29 16.60
CA ALA A 38 17.15 -23.17 17.89
C ALA A 38 18.16 -22.02 17.96
N LEU A 39 18.78 -21.64 16.84
CA LEU A 39 19.67 -20.47 16.74
C LEU A 39 18.92 -19.15 16.51
N GLY A 40 17.59 -19.21 16.33
CA GLY A 40 16.79 -18.07 15.97
C GLY A 40 17.06 -17.65 14.52
N THR A 41 15.99 -17.60 13.73
CA THR A 41 15.89 -17.01 12.38
C THR A 41 16.22 -15.52 12.32
N GLY A 42 16.97 -14.98 13.30
CA GLY A 42 17.54 -13.63 13.31
C GLY A 42 19.05 -13.56 13.11
N VAL A 43 19.79 -14.68 12.99
CA VAL A 43 21.27 -14.65 12.87
C VAL A 43 21.83 -15.36 11.62
N LEU A 44 21.04 -16.20 10.93
CA LEU A 44 21.54 -16.95 9.76
C LEU A 44 20.69 -16.79 8.49
N SER A 45 20.14 -15.59 8.30
CA SER A 45 20.03 -14.97 6.99
C SER A 45 20.71 -13.61 7.13
N SER A 46 21.46 -13.18 6.11
CA SER A 46 22.20 -11.91 6.03
C SER A 46 23.63 -11.91 6.60
N THR A 47 24.63 -11.74 5.74
CA THR A 47 26.04 -11.55 6.10
C THR A 47 26.23 -10.12 6.66
N PRO A 48 26.72 -9.91 7.90
CA PRO A 48 26.81 -8.61 8.59
C PRO A 48 27.71 -7.50 8.01
N THR A 49 28.27 -7.69 6.82
CA THR A 49 29.19 -6.73 6.20
C THR A 49 28.59 -5.96 5.03
N HIS A 50 27.31 -6.19 4.69
CA HIS A 50 26.58 -5.46 3.65
C HIS A 50 25.18 -4.99 4.09
N HIS A 51 24.97 -4.80 5.39
CA HIS A 51 23.70 -4.30 5.93
C HIS A 51 23.68 -2.78 5.87
N SER A 52 22.94 -2.21 4.90
CA SER A 52 22.64 -0.78 4.92
C SER A 52 21.46 -0.54 5.87
N HIS A 53 21.71 -0.09 7.10
CA HIS A 53 20.65 0.30 8.04
C HIS A 53 19.79 1.50 7.60
N MET A 54 19.92 2.00 6.36
CA MET A 54 19.14 3.13 5.90
C MET A 54 18.80 3.00 4.43
N ALA A 55 17.52 2.95 4.14
CA ALA A 55 17.05 3.46 2.87
C ALA A 55 15.84 4.41 2.98
N HIS A 56 15.50 4.80 4.20
CA HIS A 56 15.14 6.19 4.50
C HIS A 56 16.38 6.83 5.14
N SER A 57 16.94 7.88 4.56
CA SER A 57 18.01 8.59 5.26
C SER A 57 17.42 9.17 6.54
N LEU A 58 18.00 8.81 7.69
CA LEU A 58 17.70 9.42 8.98
C LEU A 58 17.77 10.94 8.90
N ASP A 59 18.65 11.48 8.06
CA ASP A 59 18.78 12.92 7.82
C ASP A 59 17.53 13.50 7.15
N THR A 60 16.90 12.76 6.23
CA THR A 60 15.69 13.18 5.54
C THR A 60 14.47 13.15 6.45
N LEU A 61 14.36 12.12 7.30
CA LEU A 61 13.30 12.04 8.32
C LEU A 61 13.52 13.06 9.44
N ALA A 62 14.76 13.29 9.87
CA ALA A 62 15.10 14.36 10.79
C ALA A 62 14.79 15.74 10.20
N ALA A 63 15.00 15.96 8.90
CA ALA A 63 14.58 17.18 8.21
C ALA A 63 13.05 17.35 8.20
N ALA A 64 12.30 16.25 8.19
CA ALA A 64 10.86 16.23 8.38
C ALA A 64 10.45 16.25 9.87
N ASN A 65 11.36 16.39 10.83
CA ASN A 65 11.10 16.30 12.28
C ASN A 65 10.50 14.95 12.75
N TYR A 66 10.89 13.84 12.13
CA TYR A 66 10.53 12.49 12.59
C TYR A 66 11.74 11.79 13.21
N VAL A 67 11.57 11.26 14.42
CA VAL A 67 12.58 10.45 15.13
C VAL A 67 12.25 8.97 14.92
N PRO A 68 13.22 8.14 14.50
CA PRO A 68 13.03 6.70 14.36
C PRO A 68 12.68 6.04 15.69
N GLY A 69 11.68 5.16 15.67
CA GLY A 69 11.47 4.13 16.68
C GLY A 69 12.25 2.86 16.36
N ASN A 70 11.98 1.77 17.09
CA ASN A 70 12.63 0.47 16.93
C ASN A 70 12.30 -0.26 15.59
N SER A 71 11.77 0.45 14.58
CA SER A 71 11.30 -0.10 13.29
C SER A 71 10.96 0.98 12.26
N TYR A 72 10.31 0.63 11.13
CA TYR A 72 9.68 1.53 10.14
C TYR A 72 8.51 2.38 10.71
N SER A 73 8.63 2.76 11.97
CA SER A 73 7.69 3.50 12.79
C SER A 73 8.42 4.70 13.37
N TYR A 74 7.91 5.90 13.10
CA TYR A 74 8.56 7.17 13.37
C TYR A 74 7.66 8.06 14.23
N TYR A 75 8.23 8.70 15.24
CA TYR A 75 7.53 9.60 16.14
C TYR A 75 7.83 11.06 15.79
N ASN A 76 6.81 11.92 15.86
CA ASN A 76 6.97 13.36 15.64
C ASN A 76 7.23 14.12 16.95
N PRO A 77 8.47 14.54 17.25
CA PRO A 77 8.79 15.43 18.38
C PRO A 77 7.98 16.73 18.42
N LEU A 78 7.59 17.32 17.28
CA LEU A 78 6.79 18.55 17.28
C LEU A 78 5.41 18.32 17.91
N ALA A 79 4.80 17.17 17.62
CA ALA A 79 3.52 16.80 18.21
C ALA A 79 3.61 16.62 19.73
N ALA A 80 4.71 16.03 20.23
CA ALA A 80 4.95 15.90 21.66
C ALA A 80 5.12 17.27 22.34
N SER A 81 5.84 18.20 21.69
CA SER A 81 6.03 19.56 22.21
C SER A 81 4.72 20.35 22.26
N ASN A 82 3.86 20.23 21.23
CA ASN A 82 2.55 20.84 21.22
C ASN A 82 1.62 20.22 22.25
N ALA A 83 1.60 18.90 22.40
CA ALA A 83 0.81 18.24 23.44
C ALA A 83 1.19 18.74 24.84
N ALA A 84 2.49 18.94 25.12
CA ALA A 84 2.97 19.51 26.37
C ALA A 84 2.56 20.98 26.55
N ALA A 85 2.61 21.79 25.49
CA ALA A 85 2.18 23.20 25.52
C ALA A 85 0.65 23.33 25.70
N THR A 86 -0.14 22.52 25.01
CA THR A 86 -1.60 22.47 25.14
C THR A 86 -2.02 21.95 26.51
N ALA A 87 -1.33 20.95 27.06
CA ALA A 87 -1.55 20.49 28.43
C ALA A 87 -1.21 21.56 29.48
N ALA A 88 -0.18 22.38 29.23
CA ALA A 88 0.17 23.50 30.09
C ALA A 88 -0.81 24.69 29.97
N ALA A 89 -1.40 24.91 28.80
CA ALA A 89 -2.42 25.94 28.55
C ALA A 89 -3.84 25.52 28.97
N GLY A 90 -4.12 24.22 29.02
CA GLY A 90 -5.43 23.62 29.23
C GLY A 90 -5.77 23.33 30.70
N ALA A 91 -5.86 24.37 31.54
CA ALA A 91 -6.59 24.31 32.81
C ALA A 91 -8.10 24.60 32.63
N GLY A 92 -8.59 24.69 31.39
CA GLY A 92 -9.99 24.98 31.06
C GLY A 92 -10.53 24.12 29.93
N GLY A 93 -11.31 23.09 30.26
CA GLY A 93 -12.45 22.57 29.48
C GLY A 93 -12.29 22.06 28.04
N ALA A 94 -11.13 22.16 27.39
CA ALA A 94 -10.96 21.69 26.02
C ALA A 94 -11.07 20.16 25.94
N LEU A 95 -11.96 19.66 25.07
CA LEU A 95 -12.10 18.23 24.78
C LEU A 95 -10.78 17.70 24.21
N ALA A 96 -10.43 16.46 24.56
CA ALA A 96 -9.27 15.79 23.98
C ALA A 96 -9.42 15.71 22.46
N PRO A 97 -8.33 15.88 21.68
CA PRO A 97 -8.39 15.87 20.24
C PRO A 97 -8.88 14.51 19.72
N LEU A 98 -9.68 14.53 18.66
CA LEU A 98 -10.12 13.32 17.96
C LEU A 98 -8.89 12.61 17.42
N LYS A 99 -8.79 11.28 17.59
CA LYS A 99 -7.67 10.53 17.00
C LYS A 99 -8.10 9.91 15.68
N ALA A 100 -7.30 10.11 14.63
CA ALA A 100 -7.57 9.56 13.32
C ALA A 100 -6.32 8.92 12.70
N VAL A 101 -6.53 7.89 11.89
CA VAL A 101 -5.47 7.25 11.10
C VAL A 101 -5.63 7.64 9.63
N ALA A 102 -4.61 8.28 9.06
CA ALA A 102 -4.49 8.51 7.64
C ALA A 102 -3.88 7.27 6.98
N MET A 103 -4.62 6.62 6.08
CA MET A 103 -4.16 5.42 5.36
C MET A 103 -3.88 5.75 3.89
N ASP A 104 -2.62 5.67 3.50
CA ASP A 104 -2.15 6.24 2.22
C ASP A 104 -1.29 5.20 1.47
N SER A 105 -1.60 4.86 0.22
CA SER A 105 -0.75 4.00 -0.62
C SER A 105 -0.10 4.80 -1.73
N GLY A 106 1.24 4.82 -1.75
CA GLY A 106 2.02 5.54 -2.76
C GLY A 106 1.71 7.05 -2.82
N THR A 107 1.34 7.65 -1.70
CA THR A 107 1.03 9.09 -1.56
C THR A 107 1.73 9.65 -0.31
N TRP A 108 1.05 10.36 0.57
CA TRP A 108 1.69 11.00 1.71
C TRP A 108 2.15 9.97 2.77
N PRO A 109 3.28 10.19 3.47
CA PRO A 109 4.26 11.28 3.32
C PRO A 109 5.42 10.97 2.35
N MET A 110 5.41 9.78 1.74
CA MET A 110 6.55 9.24 0.98
C MET A 110 6.59 9.66 -0.48
N ASP A 111 5.45 10.02 -1.04
CA ASP A 111 5.24 10.44 -2.41
C ASP A 111 4.66 11.85 -2.49
N GLY A 112 4.95 12.51 -3.60
CA GLY A 112 4.46 13.84 -3.91
C GLY A 112 3.20 13.82 -4.77
N GLY A 113 2.80 14.99 -5.24
CA GLY A 113 1.66 15.15 -6.14
C GLY A 113 0.37 15.49 -5.41
N GLY A 114 -0.71 15.66 -6.19
CA GLY A 114 -1.96 16.27 -5.71
C GLY A 114 -2.55 15.57 -4.50
N VAL A 115 -2.63 14.23 -4.50
CA VAL A 115 -3.21 13.47 -3.39
C VAL A 115 -2.43 13.71 -2.09
N ALA A 116 -1.09 13.70 -2.17
CA ALA A 116 -0.25 13.89 -1.00
C ALA A 116 -0.31 15.32 -0.46
N THR A 117 -0.37 16.32 -1.35
CA THR A 117 -0.59 17.72 -0.97
C THR A 117 -1.95 17.92 -0.30
N CYS A 118 -3.02 17.32 -0.84
CA CYS A 118 -4.33 17.45 -0.24
C CYS A 118 -4.41 16.73 1.12
N ARG A 119 -3.76 15.56 1.29
CA ARG A 119 -3.59 14.92 2.60
C ARG A 119 -2.86 15.83 3.59
N GLU A 120 -1.76 16.44 3.17
CA GLU A 120 -1.00 17.38 4.00
C GLU A 120 -1.88 18.56 4.46
N GLN A 121 -2.66 19.13 3.55
CA GLN A 121 -3.60 20.22 3.85
C GLN A 121 -4.73 19.80 4.80
N VAL A 122 -5.27 18.57 4.65
CA VAL A 122 -6.27 18.03 5.59
C VAL A 122 -5.67 17.93 7.00
N CYS A 123 -4.46 17.37 7.11
CA CYS A 123 -3.76 17.32 8.39
C CYS A 123 -3.51 18.74 8.93
N GLN A 124 -3.06 19.70 8.11
CA GLN A 124 -2.84 21.09 8.53
C GLN A 124 -4.10 21.82 8.98
N GLY A 125 -5.24 21.59 8.31
CA GLY A 125 -6.49 22.30 8.57
C GLY A 125 -7.32 21.74 9.72
N THR A 126 -6.84 20.69 10.39
CA THR A 126 -7.60 19.96 11.44
C THR A 126 -6.82 19.90 12.75
N ASP A 127 -6.56 21.06 13.36
CA ASP A 127 -5.80 21.19 14.62
C ASP A 127 -6.45 20.47 15.82
N ASP A 128 -7.74 20.18 15.75
CA ASP A 128 -8.52 19.42 16.72
C ASP A 128 -8.43 17.89 16.52
N VAL A 129 -7.71 17.44 15.48
CA VAL A 129 -7.49 16.03 15.16
C VAL A 129 -6.01 15.67 15.35
N SER A 130 -5.75 14.64 16.15
CA SER A 130 -4.45 14.00 16.29
C SER A 130 -4.32 12.86 15.28
N TRP A 131 -3.46 13.05 14.28
CA TRP A 131 -3.25 12.10 13.19
C TRP A 131 -2.16 11.07 13.49
N HIS A 132 -2.38 9.86 12.97
CA HIS A 132 -1.40 8.80 12.80
C HIS A 132 -1.36 8.45 11.31
N ALA A 133 -0.19 8.47 10.68
CA ALA A 133 -0.04 8.04 9.29
C ALA A 133 0.31 6.56 9.20
N GLU A 134 -0.44 5.80 8.41
CA GLU A 134 -0.10 4.44 7.99
C GLU A 134 0.09 4.46 6.47
N ALA A 135 1.34 4.50 6.04
CA ALA A 135 1.70 4.71 4.64
C ALA A 135 2.22 3.41 4.00
N GLU A 136 1.48 2.90 3.02
CA GLU A 136 1.92 1.80 2.17
C GLU A 136 2.93 2.31 1.13
N VAL A 137 4.11 1.70 1.13
CA VAL A 137 5.23 2.05 0.27
C VAL A 137 5.66 0.81 -0.52
N ALA A 138 5.96 1.00 -1.79
CA ALA A 138 6.40 -0.10 -2.64
C ALA A 138 7.70 -0.73 -2.12
N HIS A 139 8.75 0.05 -1.85
CA HIS A 139 10.03 -0.47 -1.39
C HIS A 139 10.68 0.46 -0.37
N ASP A 140 11.59 -0.09 0.43
CA ASP A 140 12.32 0.60 1.49
C ASP A 140 13.35 1.60 0.98
N LEU A 141 13.82 1.48 -0.28
CA LEU A 141 14.78 2.41 -0.89
C LEU A 141 14.26 3.84 -1.15
N LYS A 142 13.02 4.14 -0.80
CA LYS A 142 12.37 5.39 -1.14
C LYS A 142 12.68 6.47 -0.10
N GLN A 143 13.28 7.58 -0.53
CA GLN A 143 13.54 8.71 0.36
C GLN A 143 12.28 9.54 0.58
N VAL A 144 12.11 10.03 1.81
CA VAL A 144 11.06 11.02 2.12
C VAL A 144 11.31 12.28 1.30
N ILE A 145 10.25 12.90 0.79
CA ILE A 145 10.39 14.14 0.03
C ILE A 145 10.64 15.28 1.02
N ILE A 146 11.81 15.93 0.94
CA ILE A 146 12.25 17.01 1.87
C ILE A 146 11.20 18.14 1.99
N LYS A 147 10.38 18.36 0.95
CA LYS A 147 9.33 19.38 0.93
C LYS A 147 8.09 19.01 1.73
N MET A 148 7.85 17.71 1.98
CA MET A 148 6.74 17.26 2.82
C MET A 148 7.13 17.48 4.28
N ARG A 149 6.47 18.44 4.95
CA ARG A 149 6.74 18.74 6.35
C ARG A 149 5.91 17.83 7.25
N ALA A 150 6.45 17.43 8.41
CA ALA A 150 5.61 16.84 9.45
C ALA A 150 4.61 17.89 9.93
N GLN A 151 3.35 17.48 9.98
CA GLN A 151 2.32 18.32 10.56
C GLN A 151 2.36 18.21 12.09
N PRO A 152 2.27 19.32 12.84
CA PRO A 152 2.40 19.29 14.29
C PRO A 152 1.35 18.43 14.99
N ASN A 153 0.19 18.22 14.36
CA ASN A 153 -0.87 17.34 14.86
C ASN A 153 -0.75 15.89 14.34
N CYS A 154 0.25 15.56 13.52
CA CYS A 154 0.58 14.19 13.16
C CYS A 154 1.61 13.63 14.15
N THR A 155 1.18 12.70 14.99
CA THR A 155 1.97 12.18 16.12
C THR A 155 2.94 11.08 15.72
N LYS A 156 2.57 10.28 14.70
CA LYS A 156 3.25 9.04 14.35
C LYS A 156 3.08 8.72 12.87
N VAL A 157 4.13 8.16 12.25
CA VAL A 157 4.13 7.64 10.88
C VAL A 157 4.65 6.21 10.90
N ASN A 158 3.85 5.28 10.40
CA ASN A 158 4.25 3.90 10.12
C ASN A 158 4.36 3.70 8.61
N LEU A 159 5.35 2.92 8.19
CA LEU A 159 5.49 2.51 6.80
C LEU A 159 5.21 1.01 6.67
N THR A 160 4.26 0.69 5.79
CA THR A 160 3.97 -0.67 5.34
C THR A 160 4.72 -0.92 4.04
N ILE A 161 5.82 -1.67 4.11
CA ILE A 161 6.67 -1.91 2.94
C ILE A 161 6.26 -3.21 2.25
N GLN A 162 5.92 -3.10 0.97
CA GLN A 162 5.44 -4.22 0.17
C GLN A 162 6.61 -5.11 -0.27
N TRP A 163 7.56 -4.53 -1.01
CA TRP A 163 8.79 -5.16 -1.52
C TRP A 163 10.00 -4.65 -0.74
N ASP A 164 10.24 -5.28 0.40
CA ASP A 164 11.34 -4.91 1.27
C ASP A 164 12.65 -5.55 0.75
N THR A 165 13.67 -4.73 0.52
CA THR A 165 14.98 -5.23 0.05
C THR A 165 15.82 -5.85 1.17
N GLN A 166 15.41 -5.69 2.43
CA GLN A 166 16.13 -6.10 3.63
C GLN A 166 15.34 -7.08 4.50
N HIS A 167 14.03 -6.88 4.62
CA HIS A 167 13.13 -7.59 5.55
C HIS A 167 11.86 -8.08 4.85
N ASP A 168 11.97 -9.16 4.09
CA ASP A 168 10.84 -9.66 3.30
C ASP A 168 9.69 -10.26 4.15
N SER A 169 9.89 -10.40 5.46
CA SER A 169 8.88 -10.91 6.40
C SER A 169 8.25 -9.79 7.26
N PRO A 170 6.91 -9.76 7.40
CA PRO A 170 6.21 -8.93 8.38
C PRO A 170 6.69 -9.10 9.82
N ASN A 171 7.33 -10.24 10.16
CA ASN A 171 7.92 -10.42 11.48
C ASN A 171 9.04 -9.42 11.77
N GLN A 172 9.76 -8.99 10.73
CA GLN A 172 10.91 -8.10 10.82
C GLN A 172 10.52 -6.64 10.53
N SER A 173 9.51 -6.40 9.69
CA SER A 173 9.03 -5.05 9.35
C SER A 173 7.88 -4.61 10.26
N THR A 174 6.71 -5.24 10.16
CA THR A 174 5.47 -4.81 10.85
C THR A 174 5.42 -5.20 12.33
N PHE A 175 5.83 -6.44 12.66
CA PHE A 175 5.81 -6.99 14.01
C PHE A 175 7.16 -6.87 14.75
N CYS A 176 8.07 -6.09 14.21
CA CYS A 176 9.35 -5.68 14.82
C CYS A 176 9.29 -5.31 16.32
N SER A 177 8.19 -4.68 16.77
CA SER A 177 8.00 -4.23 18.14
C SER A 177 7.37 -5.30 19.05
N VAL A 178 6.91 -6.41 18.46
CA VAL A 178 6.36 -7.55 19.18
C VAL A 178 7.52 -8.30 19.82
N PRO A 179 7.45 -8.60 21.13
CA PRO A 179 8.52 -9.34 21.80
C PRO A 179 8.84 -10.66 21.11
N TYR A 180 10.13 -10.98 20.99
CA TYR A 180 10.59 -12.20 20.31
C TYR A 180 9.88 -13.46 20.82
N THR A 181 9.64 -13.58 22.12
CA THR A 181 8.93 -14.72 22.73
C THR A 181 7.49 -14.87 22.20
N GLN A 182 6.82 -13.77 21.87
CA GLN A 182 5.49 -13.81 21.26
C GLN A 182 5.57 -14.20 19.78
N LEU A 183 6.57 -13.70 19.03
CA LEU A 183 6.82 -14.13 17.65
C LEU A 183 7.13 -15.64 17.58
N THR A 184 7.99 -16.15 18.47
CA THR A 184 8.27 -17.59 18.55
C THR A 184 7.00 -18.38 18.88
N ARG A 185 6.13 -17.86 19.76
CA ARG A 185 4.83 -18.49 20.05
C ARG A 185 3.95 -18.57 18.81
N ARG A 186 3.88 -17.51 17.98
CA ARG A 186 3.14 -17.52 16.70
C ARG A 186 3.66 -18.63 15.79
N ALA A 187 4.98 -18.75 15.65
CA ALA A 187 5.60 -19.81 14.86
C ALA A 187 5.24 -21.21 15.39
N TYR A 188 5.32 -21.44 16.71
CA TYR A 188 4.96 -22.73 17.31
C TYR A 188 3.50 -23.15 17.11
N VAL A 189 2.56 -22.20 17.13
CA VAL A 189 1.14 -22.52 16.94
C VAL A 189 0.74 -22.65 15.46
N THR A 190 1.63 -22.26 14.54
CA THR A 190 1.39 -22.33 13.09
C THR A 190 1.79 -23.70 12.57
N THR A 191 0.97 -24.70 12.88
CA THR A 191 1.13 -26.06 12.39
C THR A 191 0.38 -26.28 11.07
N PRO A 192 0.70 -27.32 10.28
CA PRO A 192 -0.06 -27.64 9.07
C PRO A 192 -1.56 -27.87 9.31
N ASP A 193 -1.92 -28.38 10.49
CA ASP A 193 -3.32 -28.53 10.90
C ASP A 193 -3.97 -27.16 11.19
N ALA A 194 -3.26 -26.25 11.86
CA ALA A 194 -3.75 -24.90 12.10
C ALA A 194 -3.94 -24.12 10.79
N VAL A 195 -3.00 -24.25 9.84
CA VAL A 195 -3.12 -23.67 8.49
C VAL A 195 -4.37 -24.24 7.79
N ARG A 196 -4.53 -25.56 7.80
CA ARG A 196 -5.67 -26.23 7.16
C ARG A 196 -7.02 -25.80 7.73
N GLU A 197 -7.13 -25.70 9.05
CA GLU A 197 -8.39 -25.44 9.74
C GLU A 197 -8.75 -23.96 9.82
N ARG A 198 -7.75 -23.07 9.89
CA ARG A 198 -7.97 -21.65 10.16
C ARG A 198 -7.67 -20.73 8.99
N PHE A 199 -6.64 -21.04 8.19
CA PHE A 199 -6.23 -20.19 7.08
C PHE A 199 -6.88 -20.59 5.75
N LEU A 200 -6.84 -21.87 5.38
CA LEU A 200 -7.34 -22.32 4.07
C LEU A 200 -8.81 -21.99 3.79
N PRO A 201 -9.76 -22.03 4.76
CA PRO A 201 -11.14 -21.62 4.50
C PRO A 201 -11.26 -20.15 4.09
N ILE A 202 -10.50 -19.28 4.78
CA ILE A 202 -10.44 -17.84 4.49
C ILE A 202 -9.80 -17.61 3.13
N TRP A 203 -8.68 -18.29 2.88
CA TRP A 203 -7.95 -18.20 1.63
C TRP A 203 -8.79 -18.60 0.42
N ARG A 204 -9.50 -19.74 0.52
CA ARG A 204 -10.44 -20.17 -0.53
C ARG A 204 -11.54 -19.15 -0.76
N CYS A 205 -12.12 -18.56 0.29
CA CYS A 205 -13.15 -17.54 0.16
C CYS A 205 -12.66 -16.35 -0.69
N LEU A 206 -11.46 -15.83 -0.40
CA LEU A 206 -10.86 -14.75 -1.18
C LEU A 206 -10.59 -15.16 -2.63
N LEU A 207 -10.05 -16.35 -2.86
CA LEU A 207 -9.82 -16.88 -4.22
C LEU A 207 -11.12 -17.05 -5.00
N VAL A 208 -12.20 -17.49 -4.36
CA VAL A 208 -13.53 -17.58 -4.97
C VAL A 208 -14.05 -16.19 -5.34
N ALA A 209 -13.89 -15.20 -4.46
CA ALA A 209 -14.31 -13.82 -4.72
C ALA A 209 -13.61 -13.22 -5.95
N LEU A 210 -12.31 -13.50 -6.14
CA LEU A 210 -11.55 -13.09 -7.32
C LEU A 210 -12.11 -13.65 -8.63
N ARG A 211 -12.56 -14.91 -8.63
CA ARG A 211 -13.22 -15.50 -9.81
C ARG A 211 -14.50 -14.75 -10.15
N LYS A 212 -15.25 -14.38 -9.11
CA LYS A 212 -16.49 -13.61 -9.21
C LYS A 212 -16.27 -12.10 -9.38
N ALA A 213 -15.05 -11.59 -9.53
CA ALA A 213 -14.75 -10.14 -9.57
C ALA A 213 -15.62 -9.32 -10.56
N ASN A 214 -16.04 -9.94 -11.67
CA ASN A 214 -16.87 -9.28 -12.69
C ASN A 214 -18.38 -9.27 -12.37
N VAL A 215 -18.81 -10.04 -11.37
CA VAL A 215 -20.22 -10.21 -10.94
C VAL A 215 -20.46 -9.88 -9.47
N THR A 216 -19.40 -9.56 -8.71
CA THR A 216 -19.39 -9.32 -7.24
C THR A 216 -20.07 -8.03 -6.78
N SER A 217 -20.96 -7.45 -7.60
CA SER A 217 -21.75 -6.28 -7.22
C SER A 217 -22.89 -6.60 -6.25
N GLU A 218 -23.09 -7.86 -5.86
CA GLU A 218 -24.10 -8.25 -4.87
C GLU A 218 -23.61 -8.02 -3.43
N GLY A 219 -24.43 -7.35 -2.62
CA GLY A 219 -24.04 -6.94 -1.26
C GLY A 219 -23.66 -8.08 -0.32
N ALA A 220 -24.22 -9.28 -0.48
CA ALA A 220 -23.89 -10.44 0.35
C ALA A 220 -22.47 -10.98 0.06
N ASP A 221 -22.05 -11.00 -1.21
CA ASP A 221 -20.71 -11.42 -1.60
C ASP A 221 -19.65 -10.42 -1.10
N SER A 222 -19.94 -9.11 -1.10
CA SER A 222 -19.04 -8.09 -0.53
C SER A 222 -18.85 -8.24 0.98
N VAL A 223 -19.93 -8.53 1.74
CA VAL A 223 -19.85 -8.75 3.19
C VAL A 223 -19.01 -9.99 3.50
N ALA A 224 -19.27 -11.11 2.81
CA ALA A 224 -18.49 -12.34 3.01
C ALA A 224 -17.00 -12.14 2.69
N THR A 225 -16.70 -11.37 1.65
CA THR A 225 -15.31 -11.05 1.28
C THR A 225 -14.65 -10.12 2.31
N GLY A 226 -15.38 -9.12 2.82
CA GLY A 226 -14.91 -8.27 3.92
C GLY A 226 -14.60 -9.07 5.18
N GLU A 227 -15.48 -10.00 5.56
CA GLU A 227 -15.25 -10.92 6.68
C GLU A 227 -14.03 -11.82 6.45
N ALA A 228 -13.78 -12.25 5.21
CA ALA A 228 -12.59 -13.03 4.88
C ALA A 228 -11.30 -12.19 5.04
N PHE A 229 -11.27 -10.93 4.59
CA PHE A 229 -10.13 -10.04 4.85
C PHE A 229 -9.92 -9.80 6.35
N ALA A 230 -10.98 -9.56 7.11
CA ALA A 230 -10.90 -9.39 8.55
C ALA A 230 -10.45 -10.68 9.27
N GLY A 231 -10.87 -11.84 8.79
CA GLY A 231 -10.38 -13.15 9.26
C GLY A 231 -8.90 -13.35 8.96
N LEU A 232 -8.44 -12.95 7.78
CA LEU A 232 -7.03 -13.03 7.38
C LEU A 232 -6.15 -12.18 8.29
N TRP A 233 -6.59 -10.96 8.58
CA TRP A 233 -5.93 -10.10 9.56
C TRP A 233 -5.86 -10.76 10.95
N GLN A 234 -6.98 -11.27 11.45
CA GLN A 234 -7.07 -11.91 12.76
C GLN A 234 -6.15 -13.14 12.86
N TYR A 235 -6.07 -13.92 11.79
CA TYR A 235 -5.17 -15.07 11.70
C TYR A 235 -3.71 -14.65 11.89
N PHE A 236 -3.24 -13.63 11.14
CA PHE A 236 -1.85 -13.14 11.24
C PHE A 236 -1.54 -12.39 12.54
N GLN A 237 -2.53 -12.01 13.34
CA GLN A 237 -2.28 -11.53 14.71
C GLN A 237 -1.78 -12.63 15.65
N THR A 238 -1.99 -13.91 15.31
CA THR A 238 -1.73 -15.05 16.19
C THR A 238 -0.89 -16.17 15.56
N HIS A 239 -0.80 -16.21 14.24
CA HIS A 239 -0.03 -17.20 13.48
C HIS A 239 1.06 -16.50 12.69
N ASP A 240 2.08 -17.27 12.33
CA ASP A 240 3.28 -16.79 11.68
C ASP A 240 3.08 -16.68 10.18
N TRP A 241 3.53 -15.55 9.62
CA TRP A 241 3.41 -15.26 8.19
C TRP A 241 4.20 -16.25 7.34
N ASP A 242 5.49 -16.42 7.65
CA ASP A 242 6.42 -17.19 6.82
C ASP A 242 6.05 -18.67 6.82
N PHE A 243 5.69 -19.22 7.99
CA PHE A 243 5.27 -20.63 8.11
C PHE A 243 3.94 -20.90 7.42
N THR A 244 3.02 -19.94 7.43
CA THR A 244 1.73 -20.09 6.73
C THR A 244 1.94 -20.15 5.22
N TRP A 245 2.67 -19.18 4.64
CA TRP A 245 2.86 -19.12 3.19
C TRP A 245 3.78 -20.21 2.65
N SER A 246 4.68 -20.74 3.50
CA SER A 246 5.55 -21.87 3.16
C SER A 246 4.83 -23.23 3.23
N ASP A 247 3.63 -23.32 3.81
CA ASP A 247 2.88 -24.58 3.88
C ASP A 247 2.41 -25.00 2.47
N PRO A 248 2.78 -26.21 1.99
CA PRO A 248 2.42 -26.67 0.65
C PRO A 248 0.92 -26.63 0.35
N GLN A 249 0.07 -26.86 1.37
CA GLN A 249 -1.39 -26.86 1.20
C GLN A 249 -1.91 -25.50 0.71
N VAL A 250 -1.24 -24.40 1.07
CA VAL A 250 -1.63 -23.04 0.66
C VAL A 250 -1.43 -22.83 -0.83
N SER A 251 -0.26 -23.22 -1.35
CA SER A 251 0.06 -23.12 -2.79
C SER A 251 -0.74 -24.13 -3.63
N GLU A 252 -1.00 -25.33 -3.10
CA GLU A 252 -1.87 -26.32 -3.75
C GLU A 252 -3.30 -25.82 -3.90
N VAL A 253 -3.88 -25.25 -2.84
CA VAL A 253 -5.22 -24.65 -2.89
C VAL A 253 -5.27 -23.48 -3.86
N PHE A 254 -4.24 -22.62 -3.84
CA PHE A 254 -4.13 -21.50 -4.79
C PHE A 254 -4.15 -21.99 -6.24
N ALA A 255 -3.27 -22.93 -6.58
CA ALA A 255 -3.18 -23.48 -7.93
C ALA A 255 -4.48 -24.20 -8.34
N PHE A 256 -5.11 -24.93 -7.41
CA PHE A 256 -6.37 -25.60 -7.66
C PHE A 256 -7.49 -24.61 -8.01
N GLU A 257 -7.71 -23.57 -7.19
CA GLU A 257 -8.82 -22.63 -7.41
C GLU A 257 -8.70 -21.87 -8.75
N PHE A 258 -7.48 -21.52 -9.16
CA PHE A 258 -7.23 -20.87 -10.45
C PHE A 258 -7.35 -21.81 -11.66
N LYS A 259 -6.95 -23.08 -11.53
CA LYS A 259 -7.20 -24.10 -12.56
C LYS A 259 -8.70 -24.36 -12.74
N VAL A 260 -9.44 -24.48 -11.63
CA VAL A 260 -10.90 -24.61 -11.66
C VAL A 260 -11.54 -23.38 -12.31
N ALA A 261 -11.04 -22.18 -12.03
CA ALA A 261 -11.51 -20.94 -12.66
C ALA A 261 -11.30 -20.95 -14.18
N ALA A 262 -10.09 -21.32 -14.63
CA ALA A 262 -9.74 -21.40 -16.05
C ALA A 262 -10.64 -22.40 -16.80
N ALA A 263 -10.95 -23.55 -16.18
CA ALA A 263 -11.84 -24.55 -16.73
C ALA A 263 -13.33 -24.12 -16.78
N SER A 264 -13.74 -23.21 -15.89
CA SER A 264 -15.15 -22.83 -15.71
C SER A 264 -15.56 -21.54 -16.44
N MET A 265 -14.61 -20.79 -16.98
CA MET A 265 -14.86 -19.53 -17.68
C MET A 265 -14.81 -19.75 -19.20
N PRO A 266 -15.95 -19.76 -19.91
CA PRO A 266 -15.94 -19.71 -21.37
C PRO A 266 -15.28 -18.41 -21.82
N ASN A 267 -14.57 -18.46 -22.95
CA ASN A 267 -13.89 -17.33 -23.56
C ASN A 267 -14.87 -16.16 -23.79
N THR A 268 -14.96 -15.19 -22.88
CA THR A 268 -16.05 -14.20 -22.87
C THR A 268 -15.86 -13.05 -23.86
N CYS A 269 -14.74 -13.01 -24.59
CA CYS A 269 -14.52 -12.02 -25.64
C CYS A 269 -14.60 -12.67 -27.02
N ALA A 270 -15.79 -12.61 -27.65
CA ALA A 270 -16.00 -13.08 -29.02
C ALA A 270 -15.04 -12.41 -30.03
N ASP A 271 -14.60 -11.17 -29.73
CA ASP A 271 -13.68 -10.39 -30.58
C ASP A 271 -12.20 -10.65 -30.28
N ARG A 272 -11.86 -11.37 -29.20
CA ARG A 272 -10.47 -11.72 -28.83
C ARG A 272 -10.41 -13.11 -28.21
N PRO A 273 -10.43 -14.19 -29.02
CA PRO A 273 -10.35 -15.58 -28.56
C PRO A 273 -9.01 -15.97 -27.88
N GLN A 274 -8.06 -15.03 -27.78
CA GLN A 274 -6.78 -15.19 -27.07
C GLN A 274 -6.84 -14.68 -25.61
N ILE A 275 -7.92 -13.99 -25.25
CA ILE A 275 -8.15 -13.42 -23.92
C ILE A 275 -9.13 -14.36 -23.19
N GLY A 276 -8.53 -15.41 -22.61
CA GLY A 276 -9.18 -16.54 -21.96
C GLY A 276 -8.90 -17.86 -22.69
N GLY A 277 -8.79 -18.95 -21.93
CA GLY A 277 -8.77 -20.30 -22.52
C GLY A 277 -7.43 -21.03 -22.60
N ALA A 278 -6.38 -20.60 -21.89
CA ALA A 278 -5.22 -21.46 -21.62
C ALA A 278 -5.09 -21.67 -20.10
N ASP A 279 -4.81 -22.90 -19.67
CA ASP A 279 -4.46 -23.18 -18.28
C ASP A 279 -3.25 -22.32 -17.88
N PRO A 280 -3.28 -21.67 -16.71
CA PRO A 280 -2.16 -20.85 -16.28
C PRO A 280 -0.91 -21.72 -16.12
N THR A 281 0.22 -21.24 -16.65
CA THR A 281 1.48 -21.96 -16.53
C THR A 281 1.94 -21.99 -15.05
N PRO A 282 2.75 -22.98 -14.65
CA PRO A 282 3.30 -23.02 -13.30
C PRO A 282 4.08 -21.75 -12.91
N SER A 283 4.79 -21.14 -13.88
CA SER A 283 5.54 -19.89 -13.66
C SER A 283 4.62 -18.69 -13.41
N GLU A 284 3.50 -18.60 -14.13
CA GLU A 284 2.50 -17.55 -13.92
C GLU A 284 1.81 -17.69 -12.56
N LEU A 285 1.46 -18.92 -12.16
CA LEU A 285 0.91 -19.19 -10.83
C LEU A 285 1.90 -18.81 -9.73
N ALA A 286 3.17 -19.19 -9.86
CA ALA A 286 4.20 -18.84 -8.89
C ALA A 286 4.40 -17.32 -8.78
N SER A 287 4.44 -16.61 -9.92
CA SER A 287 4.58 -15.15 -9.96
C SER A 287 3.38 -14.44 -9.33
N LEU A 288 2.16 -14.91 -9.60
CA LEU A 288 0.95 -14.34 -9.01
C LEU A 288 0.87 -14.61 -7.50
N PHE A 289 1.25 -15.82 -7.07
CA PHE A 289 1.29 -16.21 -5.67
C PHE A 289 2.25 -15.33 -4.87
N ASP A 290 3.44 -15.07 -5.42
CA ASP A 290 4.43 -14.15 -4.85
C ASP A 290 3.85 -12.72 -4.71
N LEU A 291 3.26 -12.19 -5.78
CA LEU A 291 2.63 -10.86 -5.74
C LEU A 291 1.52 -10.76 -4.69
N PHE A 292 0.69 -11.80 -4.54
CA PHE A 292 -0.37 -11.83 -3.53
C PHE A 292 0.20 -11.80 -2.11
N GLN A 293 1.29 -12.52 -1.84
CA GLN A 293 1.95 -12.45 -0.54
C GLN A 293 2.36 -11.01 -0.23
N HIS A 294 3.05 -10.34 -1.16
CA HIS A 294 3.48 -8.95 -0.97
C HIS A 294 2.30 -8.05 -0.63
N TYR A 295 1.28 -8.01 -1.51
CA TYR A 295 0.10 -7.18 -1.33
C TYR A 295 -0.69 -7.45 -0.02
N LEU A 296 -0.74 -8.70 0.41
CA LEU A 296 -1.44 -9.10 1.63
C LEU A 296 -0.63 -8.84 2.91
N LYS A 297 0.61 -8.33 2.83
CA LYS A 297 1.35 -7.85 4.02
C LYS A 297 0.58 -6.76 4.77
N THR A 298 -0.31 -6.02 4.07
CA THR A 298 -1.27 -5.08 4.67
C THR A 298 -2.18 -5.72 5.72
N MET A 299 -2.42 -7.03 5.66
CA MET A 299 -3.23 -7.76 6.64
C MET A 299 -2.46 -8.04 7.95
N CYS A 300 -1.16 -7.75 8.00
CA CYS A 300 -0.38 -7.81 9.22
C CYS A 300 -0.41 -6.50 10.02
N LEU A 301 -1.01 -5.43 9.48
CA LEU A 301 -0.95 -4.11 10.10
C LEU A 301 -1.65 -4.06 11.44
N THR A 302 -1.02 -3.41 12.41
CA THR A 302 -1.64 -3.22 13.72
C THR A 302 -2.49 -1.97 13.68
N VAL A 303 -3.81 -2.14 13.79
CA VAL A 303 -4.76 -1.03 13.84
C VAL A 303 -4.69 -0.37 15.23
N PRO A 304 -4.44 0.95 15.34
CA PRO A 304 -4.51 1.66 16.61
C PRO A 304 -5.93 1.62 17.19
N SER A 305 -6.11 1.05 18.38
CA SER A 305 -7.43 0.86 19.01
C SER A 305 -8.04 2.15 19.56
N ASP A 306 -7.25 3.21 19.69
CA ASP A 306 -7.64 4.49 20.27
C ASP A 306 -8.02 5.54 19.21
N ALA A 307 -7.85 5.23 17.92
CA ALA A 307 -8.35 6.07 16.84
C ALA A 307 -9.87 5.91 16.69
N THR A 308 -10.58 6.99 16.38
CA THR A 308 -12.03 6.95 16.12
C THR A 308 -12.31 6.76 14.64
N VAL A 309 -11.44 7.28 13.77
CA VAL A 309 -11.64 7.28 12.31
C VAL A 309 -10.40 6.73 11.60
N MET A 310 -10.61 5.82 10.66
CA MET A 310 -9.65 5.39 9.66
C MET A 310 -10.01 6.09 8.34
N GLN A 311 -9.16 6.98 7.84
CA GLN A 311 -9.40 7.71 6.60
C GLN A 311 -8.40 7.31 5.53
N ALA A 312 -8.85 6.55 4.54
CA ALA A 312 -8.03 6.17 3.39
C ALA A 312 -8.08 7.24 2.29
N SER A 313 -6.94 7.58 1.67
CA SER A 313 -6.93 8.52 0.54
C SER A 313 -7.55 7.93 -0.74
N HIS A 314 -7.63 6.61 -0.81
CA HIS A 314 -8.25 5.83 -1.88
C HIS A 314 -8.52 4.39 -1.42
N HIS A 315 -9.29 3.62 -2.19
CA HIS A 315 -9.65 2.22 -1.91
C HIS A 315 -8.50 1.19 -2.13
N GLY A 316 -7.27 1.56 -1.79
CA GLY A 316 -6.12 0.66 -1.94
C GLY A 316 -6.13 -0.48 -0.94
N LEU A 317 -5.21 -1.43 -1.08
CA LEU A 317 -5.17 -2.61 -0.22
C LEU A 317 -4.85 -2.27 1.23
N GLN A 318 -4.11 -1.19 1.48
CA GLN A 318 -3.92 -0.65 2.83
C GLN A 318 -5.25 -0.33 3.53
N ALA A 319 -6.25 0.16 2.79
CA ALA A 319 -7.54 0.54 3.37
C ALA A 319 -8.32 -0.68 3.92
N LEU A 320 -7.96 -1.91 3.52
CA LEU A 320 -8.53 -3.13 4.09
C LEU A 320 -8.22 -3.25 5.58
N ALA A 321 -7.07 -2.77 6.08
CA ALA A 321 -6.83 -2.73 7.53
C ALA A 321 -7.77 -1.73 8.24
N GLY A 322 -8.18 -0.66 7.57
CA GLY A 322 -9.24 0.23 8.04
C GLY A 322 -10.62 -0.43 8.05
N LEU A 323 -10.91 -1.31 7.10
CA LEU A 323 -12.12 -2.15 7.11
C LEU A 323 -12.12 -3.10 8.31
N VAL A 324 -10.97 -3.70 8.64
CA VAL A 324 -10.85 -4.53 9.84
C VAL A 324 -11.14 -3.72 11.10
N ALA A 325 -10.60 -2.49 11.19
CA ALA A 325 -10.89 -1.57 12.28
C ALA A 325 -12.40 -1.32 12.45
N GLN A 326 -13.10 -1.11 11.34
CA GLN A 326 -14.55 -0.93 11.34
C GLN A 326 -15.27 -2.17 11.86
N MET A 327 -14.90 -3.35 11.36
CA MET A 327 -15.59 -4.60 11.65
C MET A 327 -15.27 -5.22 13.01
N ARG A 328 -14.12 -4.88 13.62
CA ARG A 328 -13.61 -5.53 14.84
C ARG A 328 -13.48 -4.60 16.03
N THR A 329 -13.24 -3.32 15.80
CA THR A 329 -12.93 -2.36 16.87
C THR A 329 -13.87 -1.15 16.89
N ASN A 330 -14.97 -1.18 16.12
CA ASN A 330 -16.03 -0.16 16.11
C ASN A 330 -15.50 1.25 15.78
N GLN A 331 -14.49 1.33 14.92
CA GLN A 331 -13.94 2.57 14.37
C GLN A 331 -14.66 2.91 13.06
N SER A 332 -14.75 4.17 12.67
CA SER A 332 -15.37 4.52 11.39
C SER A 332 -14.37 4.46 10.24
N LEU A 333 -14.75 3.87 9.11
CA LEU A 333 -13.95 3.87 7.88
C LEU A 333 -14.49 4.89 6.89
N GLN A 334 -13.64 5.83 6.51
CA GLN A 334 -13.89 6.78 5.43
C GLN A 334 -12.92 6.52 4.27
N VAL A 335 -13.44 6.39 3.05
CA VAL A 335 -12.64 6.29 1.82
C VAL A 335 -12.79 7.61 1.07
N TRP A 336 -11.73 8.41 1.04
CA TRP A 336 -11.75 9.70 0.36
C TRP A 336 -11.87 9.54 -1.16
N GLU A 337 -11.13 8.62 -1.75
CA GLU A 337 -11.06 8.49 -3.22
C GLU A 337 -10.75 9.81 -3.94
N HIS A 338 -9.52 10.28 -3.70
CA HIS A 338 -8.96 11.48 -4.31
C HIS A 338 -8.75 11.34 -5.84
N GLY A 339 -8.68 10.11 -6.34
CA GLY A 339 -8.64 9.79 -7.76
C GLY A 339 -9.15 8.38 -7.91
N VAL A 340 -9.78 8.07 -9.05
CA VAL A 340 -10.36 6.74 -9.28
C VAL A 340 -9.23 5.69 -9.38
N LEU A 341 -8.82 5.11 -8.26
CA LEU A 341 -7.66 4.22 -8.16
C LEU A 341 -7.84 2.98 -9.03
N MET A 342 -9.06 2.43 -9.12
CA MET A 342 -9.37 1.34 -10.04
C MET A 342 -9.02 1.70 -11.49
N ARG A 343 -9.43 2.89 -11.94
CA ARG A 343 -9.09 3.38 -13.29
C ARG A 343 -7.58 3.53 -13.44
N GLU A 344 -6.89 4.07 -12.45
CA GLU A 344 -5.43 4.23 -12.49
C GLU A 344 -4.71 2.87 -12.54
N ARG A 345 -5.19 1.87 -11.78
CA ARG A 345 -4.68 0.50 -11.80
C ARG A 345 -4.92 -0.15 -13.15
N LEU A 346 -6.11 0.00 -13.74
CA LEU A 346 -6.41 -0.49 -15.09
C LEU A 346 -5.48 0.10 -16.13
N ILE A 347 -5.27 1.42 -16.11
CA ILE A 347 -4.35 2.09 -17.03
C ILE A 347 -2.91 1.59 -16.82
N TYR A 348 -2.47 1.47 -15.57
CA TYR A 348 -1.11 1.02 -15.27
C TYR A 348 -0.86 -0.42 -15.71
N LEU A 349 -1.77 -1.34 -15.34
CA LEU A 349 -1.66 -2.76 -15.63
C LEU A 349 -1.92 -3.05 -17.13
N ASP A 350 -3.01 -2.56 -17.72
CA ASP A 350 -3.41 -2.93 -19.08
C ASP A 350 -2.82 -2.04 -20.19
N CYS A 351 -2.52 -0.76 -19.93
CA CYS A 351 -2.03 0.17 -20.97
C CYS A 351 -0.50 0.37 -20.91
N PHE A 352 0.07 0.65 -19.74
CA PHE A 352 1.49 1.03 -19.65
C PHE A 352 2.44 -0.13 -19.38
N LYS A 353 1.97 -1.16 -18.67
CA LYS A 353 2.80 -2.31 -18.28
C LYS A 353 2.28 -3.64 -18.83
N ARG A 354 1.43 -3.61 -19.87
CA ARG A 354 0.84 -4.81 -20.50
C ARG A 354 1.85 -5.91 -20.84
N ASN A 355 3.07 -5.52 -21.20
CA ASN A 355 4.14 -6.43 -21.61
C ASN A 355 5.16 -6.74 -20.49
N LEU A 356 5.00 -6.21 -19.27
CA LEU A 356 5.89 -6.51 -18.15
C LEU A 356 5.46 -7.75 -17.36
N LEU A 357 4.15 -8.03 -17.34
CA LEU A 357 3.58 -9.18 -16.67
C LEU A 357 2.89 -10.07 -17.69
N PRO A 358 2.92 -11.40 -17.51
CA PRO A 358 2.07 -12.30 -18.29
C PRO A 358 0.60 -11.89 -18.18
N HIS A 359 -0.15 -12.09 -19.26
CA HIS A 359 -1.53 -11.62 -19.34
C HIS A 359 -2.40 -12.17 -18.21
N PHE A 360 -2.25 -13.45 -17.88
CA PHE A 360 -2.95 -14.09 -16.76
C PHE A 360 -2.70 -13.35 -15.44
N VAL A 361 -1.43 -13.10 -15.10
CA VAL A 361 -1.04 -12.42 -13.85
C VAL A 361 -1.66 -11.02 -13.79
N ASN A 362 -1.59 -10.29 -14.90
CA ASN A 362 -2.14 -8.95 -15.04
C ASN A 362 -3.66 -8.91 -14.82
N GLU A 363 -4.39 -9.86 -15.42
CA GLU A 363 -5.82 -10.00 -15.25
C GLU A 363 -6.20 -10.32 -13.79
N GLN A 364 -5.48 -11.25 -13.15
CA GLN A 364 -5.78 -11.63 -11.77
C GLN A 364 -5.47 -10.50 -10.77
N LEU A 365 -4.40 -9.73 -10.99
CA LEU A 365 -4.13 -8.52 -10.20
C LEU A 365 -5.24 -7.47 -10.37
N THR A 366 -5.72 -7.29 -11.60
CA THR A 366 -6.83 -6.38 -11.87
C THR A 366 -8.09 -6.79 -11.12
N ARG A 367 -8.42 -8.09 -11.13
CA ARG A 367 -9.54 -8.67 -10.37
C ARG A 367 -9.34 -8.50 -8.86
N PHE A 368 -8.12 -8.61 -8.36
CA PHE A 368 -7.82 -8.43 -6.95
C PHE A 368 -8.04 -7.01 -6.46
N HIS A 369 -7.49 -6.01 -7.16
CA HIS A 369 -7.79 -4.61 -6.84
C HIS A 369 -9.29 -4.29 -6.97
N ARG A 370 -9.99 -4.97 -7.88
CA ARG A 370 -11.44 -4.80 -8.07
C ARG A 370 -12.24 -5.31 -6.90
N VAL A 371 -11.98 -6.53 -6.47
CA VAL A 371 -12.66 -7.12 -5.31
C VAL A 371 -12.38 -6.28 -4.07
N ALA A 372 -11.13 -5.87 -3.84
CA ALA A 372 -10.81 -4.98 -2.72
C ALA A 372 -11.58 -3.65 -2.79
N GLY A 373 -11.61 -3.00 -3.95
CA GLY A 373 -12.36 -1.76 -4.16
C GLY A 373 -13.86 -1.92 -3.95
N GLN A 374 -14.47 -2.96 -4.50
CA GLN A 374 -15.90 -3.25 -4.32
C GLN A 374 -16.26 -3.46 -2.85
N VAL A 375 -15.44 -4.23 -2.12
CA VAL A 375 -15.64 -4.46 -0.68
C VAL A 375 -15.52 -3.15 0.10
N LEU A 376 -14.47 -2.38 -0.13
CA LEU A 376 -14.22 -1.11 0.59
C LEU A 376 -15.32 -0.09 0.33
N TYR A 377 -15.74 0.07 -0.92
CA TYR A 377 -16.83 0.98 -1.28
C TYR A 377 -18.18 0.56 -0.74
N ARG A 378 -18.44 -0.75 -0.72
CA ARG A 378 -19.72 -1.26 -0.22
C ARG A 378 -19.83 -1.15 1.30
N LEU A 379 -18.74 -1.42 2.01
CA LEU A 379 -18.76 -1.59 3.46
C LEU A 379 -18.36 -0.33 4.23
N SER A 380 -17.55 0.57 3.65
CA SER A 380 -17.16 1.81 4.32
C SER A 380 -18.37 2.63 4.79
N ASP A 381 -18.18 3.36 5.89
CA ASP A 381 -19.21 4.20 6.48
C ASP A 381 -19.44 5.45 5.63
N MET A 382 -18.40 5.92 4.93
CA MET A 382 -18.48 7.05 4.01
C MET A 382 -17.46 6.95 2.87
N VAL A 383 -17.91 7.26 1.65
CA VAL A 383 -17.07 7.44 0.47
C VAL A 383 -17.15 8.90 0.04
N VAL A 384 -16.01 9.56 -0.20
CA VAL A 384 -15.95 11.03 -0.36
C VAL A 384 -15.34 11.47 -1.70
N PRO A 385 -15.90 11.12 -2.87
CA PRO A 385 -15.25 11.35 -4.15
C PRO A 385 -14.80 12.81 -4.35
N CYS A 386 -13.61 13.03 -4.89
CA CYS A 386 -13.12 14.39 -5.17
C CYS A 386 -13.87 15.12 -6.31
N ASN A 387 -14.78 14.42 -6.99
CA ASN A 387 -15.60 14.94 -8.08
C ASN A 387 -17.02 14.35 -8.01
N ALA A 388 -18.04 15.23 -8.06
CA ALA A 388 -19.45 14.85 -7.93
C ALA A 388 -20.05 14.14 -9.14
N THR A 389 -19.36 14.11 -10.28
CA THR A 389 -19.88 13.54 -11.54
C THR A 389 -19.00 12.38 -12.01
N PHE A 390 -17.76 12.66 -12.39
CA PHE A 390 -16.89 11.68 -13.04
C PHE A 390 -16.46 10.56 -12.09
N ASN A 391 -15.92 10.90 -10.92
CA ASN A 391 -15.53 9.90 -9.94
C ASN A 391 -16.77 9.14 -9.48
N THR A 392 -17.82 9.86 -9.04
CA THR A 392 -19.03 9.27 -8.45
C THR A 392 -19.63 8.14 -9.30
N VAL A 393 -19.57 8.24 -10.63
CA VAL A 393 -19.99 7.16 -11.54
C VAL A 393 -19.21 5.86 -11.33
N TRP A 394 -17.88 5.94 -11.15
CA TRP A 394 -17.05 4.77 -10.85
C TRP A 394 -17.32 4.20 -9.47
N GLU A 395 -17.44 5.04 -8.44
CA GLU A 395 -17.67 4.55 -7.08
C GLU A 395 -19.05 3.90 -6.92
N LEU A 396 -20.09 4.46 -7.57
CA LEU A 396 -21.41 3.84 -7.65
C LEU A 396 -21.37 2.52 -8.44
N TRP A 397 -20.66 2.49 -9.57
CA TRP A 397 -20.50 1.27 -10.36
C TRP A 397 -19.74 0.16 -9.61
N LEU A 398 -18.81 0.52 -8.74
CA LEU A 398 -18.09 -0.44 -7.88
C LEU A 398 -18.88 -0.81 -6.61
N GLY A 399 -20.08 -0.25 -6.40
CA GLY A 399 -21.02 -0.74 -5.38
C GLY A 399 -21.20 0.14 -4.15
N THR A 400 -20.72 1.39 -4.18
CA THR A 400 -20.97 2.36 -3.10
C THR A 400 -22.47 2.54 -2.89
N ASP A 401 -22.91 2.56 -1.63
CA ASP A 401 -24.28 2.98 -1.28
C ASP A 401 -24.42 4.49 -1.50
N PRO A 402 -25.38 4.96 -2.34
CA PRO A 402 -25.61 6.39 -2.55
C PRO A 402 -25.82 7.19 -1.25
N ASN A 403 -26.34 6.57 -0.19
CA ASN A 403 -26.55 7.24 1.09
C ASN A 403 -25.26 7.48 1.89
N ARG A 404 -24.16 6.84 1.49
CA ARG A 404 -22.83 6.97 2.10
C ARG A 404 -21.86 7.74 1.21
N LEU A 405 -22.32 8.18 0.04
CA LEU A 405 -21.51 8.90 -0.93
C LEU A 405 -21.68 10.41 -0.72
N MET A 406 -20.57 11.10 -0.42
CA MET A 406 -20.56 12.54 -0.18
C MET A 406 -19.43 13.19 -0.96
N PRO A 407 -19.67 13.67 -2.20
CA PRO A 407 -18.61 14.27 -2.99
C PRO A 407 -18.08 15.55 -2.34
N LEU A 408 -16.77 15.63 -2.17
CA LEU A 408 -16.09 16.81 -1.62
C LEU A 408 -15.12 17.33 -2.69
N LEU A 409 -15.49 18.43 -3.31
CA LEU A 409 -14.72 19.02 -4.40
C LEU A 409 -13.39 19.56 -3.87
N ASN A 410 -12.32 19.24 -4.57
CA ASN A 410 -11.02 19.82 -4.30
C ASN A 410 -11.09 21.34 -4.51
N ALA A 411 -10.62 22.09 -3.51
CA ALA A 411 -10.53 23.54 -3.56
C ALA A 411 -9.07 23.98 -3.59
N LEU A 412 -8.83 25.15 -4.18
CA LEU A 412 -7.55 25.84 -4.09
C LEU A 412 -7.62 26.86 -2.95
N GLU A 413 -6.50 27.06 -2.27
CA GLU A 413 -6.34 28.20 -1.36
C GLU A 413 -6.33 29.48 -2.19
N ILE A 414 -7.49 30.14 -2.25
CA ILE A 414 -7.73 31.30 -3.12
C ILE A 414 -6.72 32.43 -2.83
N GLU A 415 -6.28 32.58 -1.58
CA GLU A 415 -5.30 33.57 -1.16
C GLU A 415 -3.92 33.38 -1.82
N HIS A 416 -3.52 32.13 -2.06
CA HIS A 416 -2.27 31.81 -2.76
C HIS A 416 -2.38 31.87 -4.29
N TYR A 417 -3.60 31.82 -4.82
CA TYR A 417 -3.88 31.83 -6.26
C TYR A 417 -4.86 32.95 -6.63
N PRO A 418 -4.47 34.23 -6.49
CA PRO A 418 -5.34 35.34 -6.84
C PRO A 418 -5.65 35.31 -8.35
N CYS A 419 -6.90 35.61 -8.71
CA CYS A 419 -7.28 35.77 -10.10
C CYS A 419 -6.62 37.04 -10.67
N LEU A 420 -5.58 36.86 -11.50
CA LEU A 420 -4.90 37.97 -12.17
C LEU A 420 -5.69 38.36 -13.43
N GLN A 421 -6.75 39.14 -13.29
CA GLN A 421 -7.60 39.57 -14.41
C GLN A 421 -6.85 40.43 -15.43
N ASP A 422 -5.83 41.17 -15.01
CA ASP A 422 -5.09 42.11 -15.86
C ASP A 422 -3.82 41.51 -16.50
N ASN A 423 -3.61 40.21 -16.38
CA ASN A 423 -2.39 39.53 -16.83
C ASN A 423 -2.69 38.39 -17.83
N GLU A 424 -3.61 38.63 -18.75
CA GLU A 424 -3.86 37.70 -19.84
C GLU A 424 -2.69 37.71 -20.84
N ALA A 425 -2.30 36.53 -21.31
CA ALA A 425 -1.23 36.42 -22.29
C ALA A 425 -1.64 37.10 -23.61
N PRO A 426 -0.76 37.92 -24.23
CA PRO A 426 -1.10 38.62 -25.48
C PRO A 426 -1.27 37.66 -26.68
N GLU A 427 -0.81 36.42 -26.55
CA GLU A 427 -0.91 35.36 -27.55
C GLU A 427 -1.60 34.14 -26.92
N PRO A 428 -2.43 33.38 -27.68
CA PRO A 428 -3.02 32.13 -27.20
C PRO A 428 -1.96 31.17 -26.66
N THR A 429 -1.92 31.04 -25.33
CA THR A 429 -0.91 30.27 -24.62
C THR A 429 -1.59 29.15 -23.84
N ALA A 430 -1.17 27.91 -24.09
CA ALA A 430 -1.64 26.76 -23.34
C ALA A 430 -0.56 26.36 -22.32
N ALA A 431 -0.93 26.37 -21.04
CA ALA A 431 -0.05 25.90 -19.97
C ALA A 431 -0.45 24.49 -19.54
N MET A 432 0.52 23.57 -19.53
CA MET A 432 0.35 22.23 -18.96
C MET A 432 1.40 22.01 -17.88
N LEU A 433 1.00 22.25 -16.63
CA LEU A 433 1.83 21.96 -15.47
C LEU A 433 1.50 20.56 -14.93
N SER A 434 2.28 19.56 -15.33
CA SER A 434 2.10 18.19 -14.85
C SER A 434 3.41 17.41 -14.88
N HIS A 435 3.49 16.34 -14.08
CA HIS A 435 4.60 15.40 -14.20
C HIS A 435 4.62 14.74 -15.59
N VAL A 436 5.82 14.49 -16.12
CA VAL A 436 5.99 13.81 -17.41
C VAL A 436 5.95 12.30 -17.22
N TYR A 437 4.74 11.75 -17.21
CA TYR A 437 4.51 10.31 -17.19
C TYR A 437 3.23 9.94 -17.91
N ALA A 438 3.11 8.67 -18.25
CA ALA A 438 2.17 8.21 -19.26
C ALA A 438 0.69 8.46 -18.89
N LEU A 439 0.32 8.43 -17.60
CA LEU A 439 -1.06 8.71 -17.14
C LEU A 439 -1.53 10.14 -17.46
N LYS A 440 -0.60 11.10 -17.57
CA LYS A 440 -0.93 12.50 -17.91
C LYS A 440 -1.11 12.73 -19.41
N ASP A 441 -0.81 11.72 -20.23
CA ASP A 441 -1.03 11.69 -21.68
C ASP A 441 -0.55 12.96 -22.44
N ILE A 442 0.68 13.37 -22.15
CA ILE A 442 1.33 14.54 -22.77
C ILE A 442 1.44 14.37 -24.29
N MET A 443 1.51 13.12 -24.77
CA MET A 443 1.55 12.84 -26.22
C MET A 443 0.28 13.30 -26.92
N SER A 444 -0.89 13.10 -26.31
CA SER A 444 -2.14 13.62 -26.84
C SER A 444 -2.18 15.15 -26.81
N ALA A 445 -1.63 15.79 -25.77
CA ALA A 445 -1.51 17.26 -25.74
C ALA A 445 -0.63 17.80 -26.89
N ILE A 446 0.50 17.13 -27.19
CA ILE A 446 1.37 17.48 -28.32
C ILE A 446 0.64 17.26 -29.67
N ARG A 447 -0.10 16.16 -29.83
CA ARG A 447 -0.90 15.91 -31.05
C ARG A 447 -2.02 16.93 -31.23
N ALA A 448 -2.67 17.33 -30.14
CA ALA A 448 -3.68 18.39 -30.17
C ALA A 448 -3.07 19.73 -30.60
N ALA A 449 -1.87 20.06 -30.12
CA ALA A 449 -1.13 21.25 -30.56
C ALA A 449 -0.88 21.25 -32.07
N ALA A 450 -0.52 20.11 -32.67
CA ALA A 450 -0.34 19.98 -34.10
C ALA A 450 -1.63 20.28 -34.88
N ILE A 451 -2.78 19.76 -34.44
CA ILE A 451 -4.09 20.05 -35.04
C ILE A 451 -4.42 21.54 -34.95
N ILE A 452 -4.18 22.18 -33.80
CA ILE A 452 -4.44 23.61 -33.58
C ILE A 452 -3.60 24.48 -34.54
N VAL A 453 -2.32 24.16 -34.72
CA VAL A 453 -1.42 24.92 -35.59
C VAL A 453 -1.69 24.67 -37.07
N HIS A 454 -1.86 23.40 -37.47
CA HIS A 454 -1.96 23.03 -38.87
C HIS A 454 -3.38 23.20 -39.43
N ASP A 455 -4.40 22.78 -38.70
CA ASP A 455 -5.77 22.73 -39.21
C ASP A 455 -6.54 24.02 -38.87
N TYR A 456 -6.41 24.50 -37.63
CA TYR A 456 -7.06 25.75 -37.20
C TYR A 456 -6.25 27.02 -37.53
N GLY A 457 -5.00 26.86 -37.99
CA GLY A 457 -4.18 27.96 -38.51
C GLY A 457 -3.63 28.91 -37.44
N VAL A 458 -3.55 28.49 -36.17
CA VAL A 458 -2.91 29.28 -35.11
C VAL A 458 -1.41 29.39 -35.41
N LYS A 459 -0.93 30.60 -35.72
CA LYS A 459 0.45 30.83 -36.19
C LYS A 459 1.50 30.72 -35.09
N GLU A 460 1.14 31.10 -33.87
CA GLU A 460 2.00 31.07 -32.70
C GLU A 460 1.24 30.38 -31.57
N TYR A 461 1.60 29.12 -31.31
CA TYR A 461 1.08 28.32 -30.21
C TYR A 461 2.22 27.94 -29.28
N LYS A 462 2.07 28.27 -27.99
CA LYS A 462 3.04 27.92 -26.94
C LYS A 462 2.40 26.89 -26.02
N LEU A 463 3.04 25.73 -25.94
CA LEU A 463 2.75 24.72 -24.92
C LEU A 463 3.84 24.80 -23.85
N GLU A 464 3.53 25.45 -22.73
CA GLU A 464 4.46 25.53 -21.61
C GLU A 464 4.34 24.28 -20.74
N GLY A 465 5.41 23.48 -20.72
CA GLY A 465 5.57 22.34 -19.84
C GLY A 465 6.48 22.70 -18.66
N GLY A 466 6.00 22.54 -17.43
CA GLY A 466 6.87 22.62 -16.26
C GLY A 466 7.51 21.27 -15.98
N LEU A 467 8.81 21.13 -16.25
CA LEU A 467 9.59 20.01 -15.73
C LEU A 467 9.97 20.36 -14.29
N THR A 468 9.41 19.65 -13.33
CA THR A 468 9.91 19.72 -11.95
C THR A 468 10.84 18.54 -11.78
N ALA A 469 12.15 18.79 -11.64
CA ALA A 469 13.11 17.75 -11.31
C ALA A 469 12.76 17.15 -9.93
N PRO A 470 13.18 15.90 -9.62
CA PRO A 470 12.89 15.24 -8.34
C PRO A 470 13.37 16.04 -7.11
N ASP A 471 14.39 16.87 -7.28
CA ASP A 471 14.92 17.80 -6.26
C ASP A 471 14.09 19.09 -6.12
N GLY A 472 13.04 19.25 -6.92
CA GLY A 472 12.17 20.41 -6.90
C GLY A 472 12.66 21.60 -7.73
N THR A 473 13.73 21.43 -8.51
CA THR A 473 14.20 22.46 -9.45
C THR A 473 13.19 22.59 -10.59
N ARG A 474 12.61 23.78 -10.75
CA ARG A 474 11.76 24.10 -11.90
C ARG A 474 12.66 24.29 -13.11
N VAL A 475 12.71 23.30 -13.98
CA VAL A 475 13.20 23.48 -15.34
C VAL A 475 11.99 23.91 -16.16
N GLN A 476 11.90 25.21 -16.48
CA GLN A 476 11.03 25.68 -17.55
C GLN A 476 11.59 25.12 -18.86
N GLY A 477 11.13 23.94 -19.23
CA GLY A 477 11.39 23.35 -20.53
C GLY A 477 10.33 23.85 -21.48
N LEU A 478 10.64 24.88 -22.27
CA LEU A 478 9.79 25.24 -23.40
C LEU A 478 9.78 24.03 -24.37
N ILE A 479 8.67 23.30 -24.43
CA ILE A 479 8.43 22.39 -25.55
C ILE A 479 8.14 23.35 -26.72
N ARG A 480 9.20 23.63 -27.48
CA ARG A 480 9.33 24.74 -28.43
C ARG A 480 8.05 25.07 -29.20
N SER A 481 7.84 26.36 -29.41
CA SER A 481 6.83 26.95 -30.30
C SER A 481 6.69 26.16 -31.60
N CYS A 482 5.50 25.64 -31.87
CA CYS A 482 5.17 25.14 -33.20
C CYS A 482 4.81 26.36 -34.05
N ARG A 483 5.70 26.71 -35.00
CA ARG A 483 5.40 27.66 -36.08
C ARG A 483 5.05 26.88 -37.34
N ARG A 484 4.07 27.38 -38.06
CA ARG A 484 3.61 26.83 -39.33
C ARG A 484 4.70 26.86 -40.39
#